data_AF-A0A7C4WFK2-F1
#
_entry.id   AF-A0A7C4WFK2-F1
#
_cell.length_a   1.000
_cell.length_b   1.000
_cell.length_c   1.000
_cell.angle_alpha   90.00
_cell.angle_beta   90.00
_cell.angle_gamma   90.00
#
_symmetry.space_group_name_H-M   'P 1'
#
loop_
_entity.id
_entity.type
_entity.pdbx_description
1 polymer ?
#
loop_
_entity_poly.entity_id
_entity_poly.type
_entity_poly.pdbx_seq_one_letter_code
_entity_poly.pdbx_strand_id
1 'polypeptide(L)'
;MKTKISEMLTLAAALSLILTINVINVESVRAEVSENYSIEHVSHKVGILYNGYIVINDTINLSGTPPESFLIGFPQEYGASLVSCKAYNPSNLDQTFQVTLNVQLGDRNFYGVKVDLLGRSPQVLTVIFVLSNSLISRDAQNKSLYTVNFPAYPVLTKTASMCNVSITLPKGATYVNGTVEGLNYTKLELSALTYNPANITFMLSRRQYMSIHG
;
A
#
# COMPACT_ATOMS: atom_id res chain seq x y z
N MET A 1 2.60 -51.04 -53.68
CA MET A 1 2.25 -50.87 -52.25
C MET A 1 3.29 -50.06 -51.47
N LYS A 2 4.61 -50.30 -51.67
CA LYS A 2 5.68 -49.56 -50.98
C LYS A 2 5.72 -48.04 -51.27
N THR A 3 5.41 -47.60 -52.49
CA THR A 3 5.47 -46.18 -52.89
C THR A 3 4.39 -45.31 -52.23
N LYS A 4 3.16 -45.82 -52.10
CA LYS A 4 2.06 -45.10 -51.42
C LYS A 4 2.29 -44.94 -49.92
N ILE A 5 3.00 -45.87 -49.28
CA ILE A 5 3.34 -45.80 -47.85
C ILE A 5 4.43 -44.75 -47.61
N SER A 6 5.38 -44.62 -48.54
CA SER A 6 6.42 -43.57 -48.52
C SER A 6 5.83 -42.16 -48.59
N GLU A 7 4.85 -41.93 -49.47
CA GLU A 7 4.17 -40.63 -49.63
C GLU A 7 3.27 -40.29 -48.43
N MET A 8 2.66 -41.30 -47.80
CA MET A 8 1.87 -41.11 -46.58
C MET A 8 2.75 -40.76 -45.36
N LEU A 9 3.95 -41.35 -45.27
CA LEU A 9 4.90 -41.03 -44.19
C LEU A 9 5.49 -39.62 -44.32
N THR A 10 5.78 -39.16 -45.53
CA THR A 10 6.28 -37.80 -45.75
C THR A 10 5.23 -36.73 -45.47
N LEU A 11 3.96 -36.99 -45.79
CA LEU A 11 2.85 -36.08 -45.47
C LEU A 11 2.58 -36.02 -43.95
N ALA A 12 2.68 -37.16 -43.25
CA ALA A 12 2.53 -37.21 -41.80
C ALA A 12 3.68 -36.48 -41.05
N ALA A 13 4.91 -36.56 -41.57
CA ALA A 13 6.06 -35.83 -41.04
C ALA A 13 5.98 -34.31 -41.29
N ALA A 14 5.39 -33.89 -42.42
CA ALA A 14 5.15 -32.48 -42.70
C ALA A 14 4.04 -31.88 -41.82
N LEU A 15 3.01 -32.66 -41.48
CA LEU A 15 1.92 -32.22 -40.59
C LEU A 15 2.36 -32.08 -39.12
N SER A 16 3.27 -32.95 -38.66
CA SER A 16 3.79 -32.89 -37.29
C SER A 16 4.79 -31.74 -37.06
N LEU A 17 5.39 -31.19 -38.12
CA LEU A 17 6.27 -30.02 -38.01
C LEU A 17 5.50 -28.70 -37.84
N ILE A 18 4.19 -28.67 -38.16
CA ILE A 18 3.35 -27.46 -38.08
C ILE A 18 2.71 -27.32 -36.68
N LEU A 19 2.73 -28.35 -35.84
CA LEU A 19 2.07 -28.36 -34.52
C LEU A 19 2.95 -27.90 -33.34
N THR A 20 4.08 -27.26 -33.61
CA THR A 20 4.95 -26.64 -32.59
C THR A 20 4.90 -25.11 -32.68
N ILE A 21 3.71 -24.54 -32.88
CA ILE A 21 3.49 -23.12 -32.60
C ILE A 21 3.55 -22.99 -31.07
N ASN A 22 4.75 -22.72 -30.56
CA ASN A 22 4.94 -22.29 -29.20
C ASN A 22 3.98 -21.13 -28.93
N VAL A 23 3.03 -21.36 -28.03
CA VAL A 23 2.24 -20.28 -27.43
C VAL A 23 3.24 -19.52 -26.56
N ILE A 24 3.99 -18.61 -27.18
CA ILE A 24 4.80 -17.66 -26.44
C ILE A 24 3.78 -16.79 -25.73
N ASN A 25 3.59 -17.07 -24.44
CA ASN A 25 2.89 -16.18 -23.54
C ASN A 25 3.79 -14.95 -23.43
N VAL A 26 3.61 -13.99 -24.34
CA VAL A 26 4.26 -12.69 -24.23
C VAL A 26 3.57 -12.03 -23.06
N GLU A 27 4.15 -12.17 -21.87
CA GLU A 27 3.91 -11.20 -20.81
C GLU A 27 4.21 -9.85 -21.44
N SER A 28 3.18 -9.01 -21.58
CA SER A 28 3.38 -7.65 -22.01
C SER A 28 4.24 -6.97 -20.95
N VAL A 29 5.56 -6.96 -21.15
CA VAL A 29 6.44 -6.05 -20.43
C VAL A 29 6.04 -4.69 -20.94
N ARG A 30 5.19 -4.00 -20.17
CA ARG A 30 5.04 -2.56 -20.35
C ARG A 30 6.45 -2.00 -20.17
N ALA A 31 6.97 -1.37 -21.21
CA ALA A 31 8.17 -0.58 -21.08
C ALA A 31 7.92 0.39 -19.93
N GLU A 32 8.68 0.25 -18.83
CA GLU A 32 8.72 1.27 -17.81
C GLU A 32 9.31 2.50 -18.48
N VAL A 33 8.47 3.49 -18.80
CA VAL A 33 8.95 4.86 -18.98
C VAL A 33 9.78 5.11 -17.72
N SER A 34 11.07 5.39 -17.85
CA SER A 34 11.89 5.70 -16.69
C SER A 34 11.30 6.94 -16.04
N GLU A 35 10.51 6.74 -14.99
CA GLU A 35 9.81 7.82 -14.36
C GLU A 35 10.88 8.71 -13.71
N ASN A 36 11.07 9.92 -14.24
CA ASN A 36 12.14 10.84 -13.83
C ASN A 36 11.75 11.62 -12.56
N TYR A 37 11.25 10.91 -11.56
CA TYR A 37 10.97 11.47 -10.24
C TYR A 37 11.64 10.67 -9.13
N SER A 38 11.86 11.35 -8.01
CA SER A 38 12.28 10.79 -6.73
C SER A 38 11.26 11.13 -5.64
N ILE A 39 11.31 10.35 -4.55
CA ILE A 39 10.53 10.61 -3.35
C ILE A 39 11.49 11.15 -2.29
N GLU A 40 11.44 12.46 -2.06
CA GLU A 40 12.39 13.11 -1.15
C GLU A 40 12.01 12.89 0.31
N HIS A 41 10.71 13.06 0.60
CA HIS A 41 10.21 13.02 1.96
C HIS A 41 8.79 12.48 2.01
N VAL A 42 8.52 11.71 3.05
CA VAL A 42 7.19 11.22 3.39
C VAL A 42 6.88 11.62 4.82
N SER A 43 5.74 12.27 5.03
CA SER A 43 5.11 12.39 6.35
C SER A 43 4.00 11.36 6.46
N HIS A 44 4.25 10.29 7.20
CA HIS A 44 3.31 9.21 7.47
C HIS A 44 2.66 9.43 8.85
N LYS A 45 1.37 9.73 8.87
CA LYS A 45 0.65 10.01 10.13
C LYS A 45 -0.40 8.94 10.39
N VAL A 46 -0.35 8.33 11.57
CA VAL A 46 -1.33 7.33 12.00
C VAL A 46 -2.15 7.91 13.15
N GLY A 47 -3.42 8.19 12.91
CA GLY A 47 -4.37 8.69 13.92
C GLY A 47 -5.32 7.61 14.38
N ILE A 48 -5.36 7.32 15.68
CA ILE A 48 -6.30 6.39 16.29
C ILE A 48 -7.44 7.18 16.92
N LEU A 49 -8.67 6.95 16.43
CA LEU A 49 -9.87 7.65 16.88
C LEU A 49 -10.59 6.86 17.99
N TYR A 50 -11.39 7.54 18.81
CA TYR A 50 -12.16 6.89 19.89
C TYR A 50 -13.18 5.85 19.42
N ASN A 51 -13.70 6.01 18.21
CA ASN A 51 -14.58 5.02 17.57
C ASN A 51 -13.80 3.84 16.95
N GLY A 52 -12.48 3.80 17.13
CA GLY A 52 -11.61 2.72 16.72
C GLY A 52 -11.16 2.77 15.26
N TYR A 53 -11.64 3.73 14.46
CA TYR A 53 -11.08 3.91 13.13
C TYR A 53 -9.64 4.41 13.23
N ILE A 54 -8.83 3.95 12.28
CA ILE A 54 -7.44 4.35 12.13
C ILE A 54 -7.35 5.17 10.85
N VAL A 55 -6.87 6.39 10.96
CA VAL A 55 -6.66 7.29 9.83
C VAL A 55 -5.17 7.33 9.53
N ILE A 56 -4.79 6.85 8.36
CA ILE A 56 -3.42 6.97 7.85
C ILE A 56 -3.41 8.12 6.86
N ASN A 57 -2.55 9.11 7.06
CA ASN A 57 -2.36 10.25 6.17
C ASN A 57 -0.89 10.28 5.75
N ASP A 58 -0.66 9.93 4.48
CA ASP A 58 0.64 9.96 3.86
C ASP A 58 0.75 11.22 3.00
N THR A 59 1.66 12.12 3.35
CA THR A 59 2.00 13.27 2.53
C THR A 59 3.37 13.03 1.92
N ILE A 60 3.43 12.95 0.59
CA ILE A 60 4.58 12.56 -0.21
C ILE A 60 5.10 13.80 -0.95
N ASN A 61 6.37 14.15 -0.73
CA ASN A 61 7.08 15.17 -1.47
C ASN A 61 7.84 14.52 -2.63
N LEU A 62 7.49 14.94 -3.84
CA LEU A 62 8.03 14.46 -5.11
C LEU A 62 8.89 15.56 -5.74
N SER A 63 10.00 15.18 -6.36
CA SER A 63 10.77 16.05 -7.23
C SER A 63 11.03 15.40 -8.59
N GLY A 64 11.40 16.22 -9.58
CA GLY A 64 11.48 15.81 -10.97
C GLY A 64 10.12 15.83 -11.68
N THR A 65 9.98 15.02 -12.74
CA THR A 65 8.74 14.92 -13.51
C THR A 65 7.90 13.77 -12.95
N PRO A 66 6.82 14.06 -12.21
CA PRO A 66 5.99 13.03 -11.61
C PRO A 66 5.27 12.21 -12.69
N PRO A 67 4.89 10.97 -12.34
CA PRO A 67 4.28 10.05 -13.27
C PRO A 67 2.83 10.45 -13.59
N GLU A 68 2.23 9.85 -14.62
CA GLU A 68 0.79 10.02 -14.88
C GLU A 68 -0.07 9.44 -13.76
N SER A 69 0.44 8.41 -13.07
CA SER A 69 -0.21 7.81 -11.92
C SER A 69 0.81 7.47 -10.85
N PHE A 70 0.42 7.63 -9.59
CA PHE A 70 1.24 7.28 -8.45
C PHE A 70 0.73 6.01 -7.77
N LEU A 71 1.61 5.05 -7.52
CA LEU A 71 1.29 3.81 -6.83
C LEU A 71 1.77 3.87 -5.36
N ILE A 72 0.85 3.60 -4.45
CA ILE A 72 1.08 3.55 -3.00
C ILE A 72 0.24 2.44 -2.39
N GLY A 73 0.64 1.92 -1.25
CA GLY A 73 -0.17 0.93 -0.55
C GLY A 73 0.27 0.69 0.87
N PHE A 74 -0.12 -0.49 1.36
CA PHE A 74 0.24 -1.02 2.68
C PHE A 74 0.24 -2.56 2.60
N PRO A 75 0.77 -3.28 3.60
CA PRO A 75 0.72 -4.74 3.66
C PRO A 75 -0.69 -5.30 3.46
N GLN A 76 -0.81 -6.37 2.67
CA GLN A 76 -2.08 -6.96 2.25
C GLN A 76 -3.00 -7.34 3.43
N GLU A 77 -2.42 -7.68 4.59
CA GLU A 77 -3.15 -8.03 5.81
C GLU A 77 -4.13 -6.94 6.29
N TYR A 78 -3.89 -5.66 5.96
CA TYR A 78 -4.80 -4.56 6.31
C TYR A 78 -5.91 -4.32 5.27
N GLY A 79 -5.83 -4.96 4.10
CA GLY A 79 -6.72 -4.70 2.95
C GLY A 79 -8.20 -4.90 3.26
N ALA A 80 -8.54 -5.96 4.01
CA ALA A 80 -9.90 -6.24 4.42
C ALA A 80 -10.46 -5.21 5.43
N SER A 81 -9.59 -4.43 6.06
CA SER A 81 -9.97 -3.38 7.01
C SER A 81 -10.13 -2.01 6.36
N LEU A 82 -9.84 -1.86 5.06
CA LEU A 82 -9.97 -0.58 4.36
C LEU A 82 -11.45 -0.17 4.24
N VAL A 83 -11.77 1.02 4.74
CA VAL A 83 -13.11 1.62 4.72
C VAL A 83 -13.21 2.65 3.59
N SER A 84 -12.17 3.47 3.43
CA SER A 84 -12.11 4.46 2.36
C SER A 84 -10.68 4.90 2.07
N CYS A 85 -10.44 5.38 0.85
CA CYS A 85 -9.20 6.04 0.45
C CYS A 85 -9.52 7.32 -0.31
N LYS A 86 -8.73 8.36 -0.11
CA LYS A 86 -8.80 9.62 -0.86
C LYS A 86 -7.40 10.13 -1.16
N ALA A 87 -7.24 10.81 -2.29
CA ALA A 87 -6.00 11.49 -2.64
C ALA A 87 -6.29 12.94 -3.06
N TYR A 88 -5.43 13.87 -2.65
CA TYR A 88 -5.57 15.30 -2.95
C TYR A 88 -4.23 16.03 -2.90
N ASN A 89 -4.20 17.25 -3.45
CA ASN A 89 -3.07 18.16 -3.30
C ASN A 89 -3.24 18.99 -2.01
N PRO A 90 -2.35 18.89 -1.02
CA PRO A 90 -2.50 19.66 0.23
C PRO A 90 -2.38 21.17 0.03
N SER A 91 -1.77 21.64 -1.06
CA SER A 91 -1.71 23.06 -1.41
C SER A 91 -2.98 23.58 -2.07
N ASN A 92 -3.88 22.68 -2.50
CA ASN A 92 -5.18 23.03 -3.09
C ASN A 92 -6.19 21.91 -2.79
N LEU A 93 -6.98 22.08 -1.73
CA LEU A 93 -7.91 21.04 -1.24
C LEU A 93 -9.05 20.71 -2.21
N ASP A 94 -9.36 21.61 -3.15
CA ASP A 94 -10.35 21.36 -4.20
C ASP A 94 -9.77 20.43 -5.30
N GLN A 95 -8.45 20.29 -5.36
CA GLN A 95 -7.78 19.38 -6.27
C GLN A 95 -7.67 17.97 -5.66
N THR A 96 -8.71 17.19 -5.86
CA THR A 96 -8.73 15.75 -5.55
C THR A 96 -8.33 14.90 -6.75
N PHE A 97 -7.77 13.72 -6.48
CA PHE A 97 -7.37 12.74 -7.49
C PHE A 97 -8.24 11.49 -7.40
N GLN A 98 -8.50 10.87 -8.56
CA GLN A 98 -9.22 9.60 -8.61
C GLN A 98 -8.32 8.48 -8.09
N VAL A 99 -8.90 7.56 -7.31
CA VAL A 99 -8.19 6.42 -6.73
C VAL A 99 -8.78 5.11 -7.23
N THR A 100 -7.93 4.20 -7.68
CA THR A 100 -8.31 2.81 -7.97
C THR A 100 -7.75 1.91 -6.87
N LEU A 101 -8.62 1.20 -6.16
CA LEU A 101 -8.26 0.34 -5.04
C LEU A 101 -7.90 -1.07 -5.51
N ASN A 102 -7.15 -1.79 -4.67
CA ASN A 102 -6.78 -3.19 -4.86
C ASN A 102 -6.11 -3.46 -6.23
N VAL A 103 -5.21 -2.56 -6.62
CA VAL A 103 -4.36 -2.75 -7.80
C VAL A 103 -3.12 -3.55 -7.40
N GLN A 104 -2.49 -4.22 -8.36
CA GLN A 104 -1.22 -4.87 -8.12
C GLN A 104 -0.13 -3.84 -7.80
N LEU A 105 0.61 -4.08 -6.71
CA LEU A 105 1.73 -3.26 -6.26
C LEU A 105 2.88 -4.21 -5.90
N GLY A 106 3.84 -4.38 -6.80
CA GLY A 106 4.88 -5.41 -6.65
C GLY A 106 4.28 -6.82 -6.58
N ASP A 107 4.69 -7.58 -5.57
CA ASP A 107 4.22 -8.95 -5.31
C ASP A 107 2.84 -9.00 -4.63
N ARG A 108 2.29 -10.20 -4.41
CA ARG A 108 0.96 -10.44 -3.80
C ARG A 108 0.84 -10.06 -2.31
N ASN A 109 1.88 -9.48 -1.71
CA ASN A 109 1.94 -9.16 -0.28
C ASN A 109 1.44 -7.74 0.04
N PHE A 110 1.03 -6.97 -0.96
CA PHE A 110 0.65 -5.58 -0.80
C PHE A 110 -0.75 -5.28 -1.34
N TYR A 111 -1.49 -4.47 -0.58
CA TYR A 111 -2.72 -3.85 -1.06
C TYR A 111 -2.37 -2.54 -1.76
N GLY A 112 -2.40 -2.54 -3.08
CA GLY A 112 -2.07 -1.37 -3.89
C GLY A 112 -3.24 -0.43 -4.12
N VAL A 113 -2.94 0.86 -4.16
CA VAL A 113 -3.81 1.93 -4.61
C VAL A 113 -3.11 2.74 -5.70
N LYS A 114 -3.80 2.93 -6.82
CA LYS A 114 -3.35 3.80 -7.91
C LYS A 114 -4.05 5.14 -7.80
N VAL A 115 -3.27 6.21 -7.70
CA VAL A 115 -3.74 7.59 -7.77
C VAL A 115 -3.53 8.10 -9.20
N ASP A 116 -4.61 8.50 -9.86
CA ASP A 116 -4.53 9.11 -11.19
C ASP A 116 -4.22 10.61 -11.05
N LEU A 117 -3.02 11.00 -11.47
CA LEU A 117 -2.56 12.38 -11.39
C LEU A 117 -3.03 13.21 -12.59
N LEU A 118 -3.56 12.58 -13.65
CA LEU A 118 -4.12 13.24 -14.85
C LEU A 118 -3.17 14.27 -15.48
N GLY A 119 -1.86 13.99 -15.47
CA GLY A 119 -0.83 14.92 -15.94
C GLY A 119 -0.67 16.18 -15.08
N ARG A 120 -1.40 16.28 -13.97
CA ARG A 120 -1.16 17.29 -12.94
C ARG A 120 0.05 16.82 -12.15
N SER A 121 1.04 17.69 -12.03
CA SER A 121 2.33 17.37 -11.39
C SER A 121 2.38 18.02 -10.00
N PRO A 122 1.69 17.46 -8.98
CA PRO A 122 1.84 17.99 -7.65
C PRO A 122 3.26 17.67 -7.16
N GLN A 123 3.97 18.69 -6.68
CA GLN A 123 5.19 18.47 -5.89
C GLN A 123 4.88 17.80 -4.55
N VAL A 124 3.63 17.93 -4.08
CA VAL A 124 3.17 17.31 -2.84
C VAL A 124 1.85 16.60 -3.08
N LEU A 125 1.81 15.30 -2.81
CA LEU A 125 0.61 14.47 -2.89
C LEU A 125 0.23 13.99 -1.49
N THR A 126 -1.03 14.11 -1.11
CA THR A 126 -1.54 13.47 0.11
C THR A 126 -2.49 12.34 -0.22
N VAL A 127 -2.28 11.16 0.39
CA VAL A 127 -3.15 10.00 0.32
C VAL A 127 -3.61 9.64 1.72
N ILE A 128 -4.93 9.54 1.91
CA ILE A 128 -5.54 9.19 3.18
C ILE A 128 -6.19 7.81 3.05
N PHE A 129 -5.89 6.93 3.99
CA PHE A 129 -6.59 5.67 4.20
C PHE A 129 -7.35 5.73 5.52
N VAL A 130 -8.60 5.26 5.52
CA VAL A 130 -9.37 5.02 6.74
C VAL A 130 -9.52 3.51 6.89
N LEU A 131 -8.97 2.97 7.97
CA LEU A 131 -9.10 1.55 8.32
C LEU A 131 -10.10 1.40 9.46
N SER A 132 -10.83 0.29 9.44
CA SER A 132 -11.87 -0.03 10.43
C SER A 132 -11.29 -0.39 11.79
N ASN A 133 -12.17 -0.52 12.78
CA ASN A 133 -11.82 -0.87 14.15
C ASN A 133 -11.46 -2.36 14.35
N SER A 134 -11.55 -3.19 13.31
CA SER A 134 -11.12 -4.61 13.33
C SER A 134 -9.64 -4.79 13.69
N LEU A 135 -8.83 -3.75 13.50
CA LEU A 135 -7.39 -3.75 13.80
C LEU A 135 -7.07 -3.46 15.26
N ILE A 136 -8.09 -3.23 16.11
CA ILE A 136 -7.93 -2.88 17.51
C ILE A 136 -8.51 -3.98 18.40
N SER A 137 -7.67 -4.51 19.28
CA SER A 137 -8.05 -5.46 20.31
C SER A 137 -8.01 -4.82 21.69
N ARG A 138 -8.91 -5.24 22.57
CA ARG A 138 -8.93 -4.86 23.99
C ARG A 138 -8.40 -6.03 24.80
N ASP A 139 -7.53 -5.75 25.77
CA ASP A 139 -7.00 -6.78 26.64
C ASP A 139 -8.11 -7.48 27.46
N ALA A 140 -7.98 -8.79 27.62
CA ALA A 140 -8.98 -9.62 28.29
C ALA A 140 -9.06 -9.33 29.79
N GLN A 141 -7.93 -9.08 30.44
CA GLN A 141 -7.78 -8.91 31.89
C GLN A 141 -7.84 -7.44 32.30
N ASN A 142 -7.21 -6.56 31.53
CA ASN A 142 -7.19 -5.12 31.73
C ASN A 142 -8.01 -4.40 30.65
N LYS A 143 -9.29 -4.19 30.92
CA LYS A 143 -10.22 -3.52 29.99
C LYS A 143 -9.87 -2.06 29.63
N SER A 144 -8.84 -1.49 30.26
CA SER A 144 -8.32 -0.16 29.94
C SER A 144 -7.21 -0.21 28.88
N LEU A 145 -6.67 -1.38 28.58
CA LEU A 145 -5.54 -1.60 27.67
C LEU A 145 -6.04 -2.02 26.28
N TYR A 146 -5.51 -1.38 25.25
CA TYR A 146 -5.86 -1.61 23.85
C TYR A 146 -4.59 -1.76 23.03
N THR A 147 -4.60 -2.69 22.08
CA THR A 147 -3.53 -2.86 21.09
C THR A 147 -4.09 -2.59 19.71
N VAL A 148 -3.40 -1.76 18.94
CA VAL A 148 -3.76 -1.43 17.56
C VAL A 148 -2.67 -1.93 16.62
N ASN A 149 -3.07 -2.60 15.54
CA ASN A 149 -2.19 -2.98 14.45
C ASN A 149 -2.32 -1.97 13.30
N PHE A 150 -1.20 -1.61 12.69
CA PHE A 150 -1.15 -0.63 11.59
C PHE A 150 0.13 -0.83 10.76
N PRO A 151 0.15 -0.41 9.50
CA PRO A 151 1.38 -0.37 8.71
C PRO A 151 2.35 0.68 9.28
N ALA A 152 3.59 0.29 9.57
CA ALA A 152 4.58 1.20 10.16
C ALA A 152 5.05 2.30 9.17
N TYR A 153 4.92 2.02 7.88
CA TYR A 153 5.30 2.86 6.74
C TYR A 153 4.33 2.60 5.57
N PRO A 154 4.17 3.56 4.63
CA PRO A 154 3.54 3.28 3.36
C PRO A 154 4.41 2.37 2.50
N VAL A 155 3.77 1.57 1.64
CA VAL A 155 4.44 0.80 0.59
C VAL A 155 4.54 1.68 -0.65
N LEU A 156 5.77 1.95 -1.10
CA LEU A 156 6.08 2.82 -2.24
C LEU A 156 6.81 2.02 -3.33
N THR A 157 6.68 2.41 -4.59
CA THR A 157 7.39 1.77 -5.72
C THR A 157 8.84 2.25 -5.85
N LYS A 158 9.20 3.37 -5.21
CA LYS A 158 10.54 3.91 -5.17
C LYS A 158 11.00 4.10 -3.73
N THR A 159 12.32 4.05 -3.54
CA THR A 159 12.93 4.43 -2.27
C THR A 159 12.63 5.89 -1.95
N ALA A 160 12.19 6.15 -0.73
CA ALA A 160 12.07 7.50 -0.20
C ALA A 160 13.30 7.82 0.64
N SER A 161 13.92 8.99 0.42
CA SER A 161 15.13 9.37 1.18
C SER A 161 14.84 9.48 2.68
N MET A 162 13.64 9.89 3.06
CA MET A 162 13.21 9.96 4.46
C MET A 162 11.71 9.76 4.62
N CYS A 163 11.32 8.99 5.62
CA CYS A 163 9.94 8.87 6.10
C CYS A 163 9.86 9.25 7.58
N ASN A 164 9.17 10.33 7.89
CA ASN A 164 8.85 10.73 9.26
C ASN A 164 7.48 10.20 9.64
N VAL A 165 7.45 9.43 10.72
CA VAL A 165 6.23 8.84 11.24
C VAL A 165 5.80 9.56 12.52
N SER A 166 4.50 9.87 12.60
CA SER A 166 3.88 10.35 13.83
C SER A 166 2.57 9.61 14.11
N ILE A 167 2.42 9.11 15.33
CA ILE A 167 1.24 8.38 15.79
C ILE A 167 0.49 9.23 16.81
N THR A 168 -0.79 9.47 16.57
CA THR A 168 -1.68 10.21 17.48
C THR A 168 -2.66 9.24 18.13
N LEU A 169 -2.57 9.14 19.45
CA LEU A 169 -3.51 8.37 20.27
C LEU A 169 -4.79 9.17 20.58
N PRO A 170 -5.90 8.51 20.98
CA PRO A 170 -7.06 9.20 21.50
C PRO A 170 -6.68 10.10 22.70
N LYS A 171 -7.43 11.19 22.89
CA LYS A 171 -7.14 12.15 23.98
C LYS A 171 -7.12 11.44 25.34
N GLY A 172 -6.12 11.73 26.18
CA GLY A 172 -6.01 11.10 27.50
C GLY A 172 -5.62 9.61 27.47
N ALA A 173 -5.27 9.07 26.31
CA ALA A 173 -4.57 7.80 26.23
C ALA A 173 -3.10 7.96 26.62
N THR A 174 -2.55 6.92 27.24
CA THR A 174 -1.12 6.83 27.56
C THR A 174 -0.50 5.70 26.76
N TYR A 175 0.56 6.00 26.01
CA TYR A 175 1.39 4.98 25.35
C TYR A 175 2.02 4.03 26.38
N VAL A 176 2.01 2.74 26.09
CA VAL A 176 2.58 1.71 26.97
C VAL A 176 3.81 1.09 26.34
N ASN A 177 3.65 0.45 25.18
CA ASN A 177 4.73 -0.18 24.42
C ASN A 177 4.28 -0.43 22.98
N GLY A 178 5.15 -1.01 22.15
CA GLY A 178 4.84 -1.41 20.79
C GLY A 178 6.05 -2.00 20.08
N THR A 179 5.89 -2.32 18.81
CA THR A 179 6.97 -2.80 17.93
C THR A 179 7.78 -1.67 17.31
N VAL A 180 7.34 -0.42 17.47
CA VAL A 180 8.02 0.79 16.99
C VAL A 180 8.69 1.54 18.14
N GLU A 181 9.69 2.37 17.81
CA GLU A 181 10.53 3.07 18.78
C GLU A 181 9.78 4.08 19.65
N GLY A 182 8.58 4.49 19.22
CA GLY A 182 7.70 5.35 19.99
C GLY A 182 6.57 5.90 19.12
N LEU A 183 5.94 6.98 19.60
CA LEU A 183 4.89 7.67 18.85
C LEU A 183 5.43 8.57 17.74
N ASN A 184 6.74 8.85 17.72
CA ASN A 184 7.41 9.55 16.62
C ASN A 184 8.72 8.84 16.33
N TYR A 185 8.98 8.56 15.05
CA TYR A 185 10.21 7.93 14.60
C TYR A 185 10.48 8.27 13.14
N THR A 186 11.71 8.06 12.69
CA THR A 186 12.15 8.37 11.33
C THR A 186 12.86 7.18 10.72
N LYS A 187 12.55 6.91 9.45
CA LYS A 187 13.29 5.96 8.61
C LYS A 187 14.00 6.73 7.52
N LEU A 188 15.33 6.68 7.53
CA LEU A 188 16.16 7.10 6.40
C LEU A 188 16.17 5.99 5.35
N GLU A 189 16.20 6.37 4.08
CA GLU A 189 16.27 5.45 2.93
C GLU A 189 15.21 4.33 3.04
N LEU A 190 13.93 4.73 3.19
CA LEU A 190 12.82 3.79 3.21
C LEU A 190 12.75 3.10 1.85
N SER A 191 13.18 1.85 1.80
CA SER A 191 13.30 1.08 0.56
C SER A 191 11.95 0.91 -0.14
N ALA A 192 11.98 0.86 -1.47
CA ALA A 192 10.81 0.46 -2.25
C ALA A 192 10.24 -0.87 -1.74
N LEU A 193 8.91 -1.00 -1.78
CA LEU A 193 8.17 -2.21 -1.41
C LEU A 193 8.48 -2.71 0.02
N THR A 194 8.68 -1.78 0.96
CA THR A 194 8.90 -2.13 2.38
C THR A 194 7.66 -2.80 2.99
N TYR A 195 7.80 -4.04 3.47
CA TYR A 195 6.77 -4.77 4.23
C TYR A 195 7.03 -4.67 5.73
N ASN A 196 6.34 -3.76 6.41
CA ASN A 196 6.53 -3.52 7.85
C ASN A 196 5.20 -3.34 8.59
N PRO A 197 4.57 -4.44 9.03
CA PRO A 197 3.47 -4.37 9.99
C PRO A 197 3.97 -3.94 11.37
N ALA A 198 3.16 -3.21 12.11
CA ALA A 198 3.48 -2.76 13.47
C ALA A 198 2.27 -2.80 14.39
N ASN A 199 2.55 -2.78 15.69
CA ASN A 199 1.54 -2.54 16.71
C ASN A 199 2.03 -1.59 17.80
N ILE A 200 1.07 -0.94 18.45
CA ILE A 200 1.29 -0.26 19.73
C ILE A 200 0.17 -0.62 20.69
N THR A 201 0.51 -0.56 21.96
CA THR A 201 -0.42 -0.70 23.08
C THR A 201 -0.53 0.62 23.80
N PHE A 202 -1.75 1.03 24.10
CA PHE A 202 -2.04 2.22 24.88
C PHE A 202 -3.14 1.94 25.90
N MET A 203 -3.19 2.78 26.93
CA MET A 203 -4.17 2.68 28.00
C MET A 203 -5.09 3.90 27.99
N LEU A 204 -6.39 3.67 28.07
CA LEU A 204 -7.39 4.72 28.30
C LEU A 204 -7.74 4.82 29.78
N SER A 205 -8.03 6.04 30.25
CA SER A 205 -8.53 6.23 31.62
C SER A 205 -9.87 5.52 31.83
N ARG A 206 -10.17 5.09 33.06
CA ARG A 206 -11.36 4.27 33.42
C ARG A 206 -12.73 4.91 33.09
N ARG A 207 -12.76 6.17 32.65
CA ARG A 207 -13.98 6.89 32.22
C ARG A 207 -14.13 6.97 30.70
N GLN A 208 -13.19 6.42 29.95
CA GLN A 208 -13.16 6.44 28.49
C GLN A 208 -12.99 5.03 27.97
N TYR A 209 -13.94 4.58 27.17
CA TYR A 209 -13.86 3.31 26.45
C TYR A 209 -13.90 3.60 24.96
N MET A 210 -13.15 2.83 24.18
CA MET A 210 -13.34 2.86 22.75
C MET A 210 -14.64 2.19 22.36
N SER A 211 -15.32 2.77 21.37
CA SER A 211 -16.50 2.21 20.74
C SER A 211 -16.10 1.19 19.66
N ILE A 212 -15.50 0.08 20.09
CA ILE A 212 -15.20 -1.06 19.21
C ILE A 212 -16.43 -1.97 19.13
N HIS A 213 -16.91 -2.22 17.93
CA HIS A 213 -17.98 -3.20 17.67
C HIS A 213 -17.29 -4.43 17.08
N GLY A 214 -17.36 -5.54 17.80
CA GLY A 214 -16.84 -6.83 17.33
C GLY A 214 -17.80 -7.55 16.41
#